data_AF-A0A0J6L199-F1
#
_entry.id   AF-A0A0J6L199-F1
#
_cell.length_a   1.000
_cell.length_b   1.000
_cell.length_c   1.000
_cell.angle_alpha   90.00
_cell.angle_beta   90.00
_cell.angle_gamma   90.00
#
_symmetry.space_group_name_H-M   'P 1'
#
loop_
_entity.id
_entity.type
_entity.pdbx_description
1 polymer ?
#
loop_
_entity_poly.entity_id
_entity_poly.type
_entity_poly.pdbx_seq_one_letter_code
_entity_poly.pdbx_strand_id
1 'polypeptide(L)'
;MEEFVYLRPVFKSILAASILAMLIVLRQKKELINEFSLWFISILCIGVSAITLFMSGFIVDEYNLGGDPESFYMFIGIIFISGLNFTIYYRRK
;
A
#
# COMPACT_ATOMS: atom_id res chain seq x y z
N MET A 1 -8.31 20.37 11.24
CA MET A 1 -7.48 20.05 10.06
C MET A 1 -6.07 19.60 10.50
N GLU A 2 -5.97 18.81 11.58
CA GLU A 2 -4.69 18.39 12.19
C GLU A 2 -4.66 16.89 12.58
N GLU A 3 -5.81 16.19 12.63
CA GLU A 3 -5.84 14.77 13.05
C GLU A 3 -5.37 13.79 11.96
N PHE A 4 -5.57 14.10 10.67
CA PHE A 4 -5.08 13.27 9.55
C PHE A 4 -3.56 13.29 9.40
N VAL A 5 -2.86 14.21 10.06
CA VAL A 5 -1.39 14.30 10.04
C VAL A 5 -0.76 13.02 10.62
N TYR A 6 -1.44 12.33 11.52
CA TYR A 6 -0.91 11.11 12.15
C TYR A 6 -1.16 9.84 11.33
N LEU A 7 -2.22 9.81 10.50
CA LEU A 7 -2.55 8.67 9.64
C LEU A 7 -1.81 8.68 8.30
N ARG A 8 -1.54 9.85 7.72
CA ARG A 8 -0.80 9.99 6.45
C ARG A 8 0.59 9.32 6.45
N PRO A 9 1.40 9.37 7.54
CA PRO A 9 2.66 8.64 7.63
C PRO A 9 2.52 7.13 7.46
N VAL A 10 1.40 6.55 7.92
CA VAL A 10 1.11 5.12 7.77
C VAL A 10 0.89 4.77 6.29
N PHE A 11 0.08 5.55 5.57
CA PHE A 11 -0.08 5.35 4.13
C PHE A 11 1.23 5.56 3.37
N LYS A 12 2.02 6.59 3.73
CA LYS A 12 3.33 6.84 3.11
C LYS A 12 4.31 5.70 3.34
N SER A 13 4.34 5.10 4.53
CA SER A 13 5.24 3.99 4.83
C SER A 13 4.84 2.70 4.09
N ILE A 14 3.54 2.40 4.01
CA ILE A 14 3.04 1.24 3.23
C ILE A 14 3.30 1.43 1.74
N LEU A 15 3.09 2.64 1.21
CA LEU A 15 3.40 2.99 -0.17
C LEU A 15 4.90 2.81 -0.45
N ALA A 16 5.77 3.35 0.42
CA ALA A 16 7.22 3.21 0.30
C ALA A 16 7.66 1.75 0.36
N ALA A 17 7.09 0.95 1.26
CA ALA A 17 7.34 -0.49 1.33
C ALA A 17 6.93 -1.23 0.05
N SER A 18 5.79 -0.85 -0.54
CA SER A 18 5.30 -1.42 -1.80
C SER A 18 6.22 -1.09 -2.98
N ILE A 19 6.74 0.14 -3.04
CA ILE A 19 7.73 0.57 -4.03
C ILE A 19 9.07 -0.15 -3.83
N LEU A 20 9.53 -0.30 -2.58
CA LEU A 20 10.75 -1.04 -2.28
C LEU A 20 10.62 -2.51 -2.72
N ALA A 21 9.49 -3.15 -2.46
CA ALA A 21 9.21 -4.50 -2.96
C ALA A 21 9.29 -4.54 -4.49
N MET A 22 8.72 -3.56 -5.18
CA MET A 22 8.81 -3.43 -6.65
C MET A 22 10.26 -3.33 -7.13
N LEU A 23 11.08 -2.50 -6.48
CA LEU A 23 12.48 -2.32 -6.83
C LEU A 23 13.29 -3.60 -6.61
N ILE A 24 13.02 -4.34 -5.54
CA ILE A 24 13.68 -5.63 -5.28
C ILE A 24 13.32 -6.64 -6.37
N VAL A 25 12.03 -6.78 -6.71
CA VAL A 25 11.57 -7.67 -7.79
C VAL A 25 12.16 -7.28 -9.15
N LEU A 26 12.37 -5.98 -9.40
CA LEU A 26 13.02 -5.47 -10.62
C LEU A 26 14.55 -5.63 -10.62
N ARG A 27 15.23 -5.67 -9.48
CA ARG A 27 16.70 -5.74 -9.41
C ARG A 27 17.24 -7.12 -9.08
N GLN A 28 16.40 -8.02 -8.59
CA GLN A 28 16.81 -9.38 -8.26
C GLN A 28 17.35 -10.10 -9.52
N LYS A 29 18.59 -10.60 -9.43
CA LYS A 29 19.24 -11.43 -10.46
C LYS A 29 19.05 -12.93 -10.22
N LYS A 30 18.79 -13.30 -8.97
CA LYS A 30 18.35 -14.62 -8.51
C LYS A 30 17.01 -14.43 -7.81
N GLU A 31 16.15 -15.44 -7.76
CA GLU A 31 14.85 -15.35 -7.08
C GLU A 31 15.03 -15.17 -5.57
N LEU A 32 15.12 -13.91 -5.13
CA LEU A 32 15.13 -13.55 -3.70
C LEU A 32 13.71 -13.53 -3.14
N ILE A 33 12.75 -13.06 -3.95
CA ILE A 33 11.33 -13.05 -3.64
C ILE A 33 10.66 -14.11 -4.50
N ASN A 34 10.07 -15.10 -3.84
CA ASN A 34 9.29 -16.16 -4.46
C ASN A 34 7.85 -15.69 -4.71
N GLU A 35 7.12 -16.39 -5.58
CA GLU A 35 5.71 -16.07 -5.91
C GLU A 35 4.81 -15.97 -4.67
N PHE A 36 4.99 -16.91 -3.74
CA PHE A 36 4.27 -16.92 -2.46
C PHE A 36 4.59 -15.69 -1.59
N SER A 37 5.86 -15.31 -1.50
CA SER A 37 6.29 -14.14 -0.73
C SER A 37 5.74 -12.84 -1.32
N LEU A 38 5.70 -12.73 -2.65
CA LEU A 38 5.12 -11.59 -3.36
C LEU A 38 3.61 -11.45 -3.08
N TRP A 39 2.90 -12.58 -3.12
CA TRP A 39 1.48 -12.67 -2.75
C TRP A 39 1.25 -12.20 -1.32
N PHE A 40 2.03 -12.73 -0.39
CA PHE A 40 1.89 -12.42 1.02
C PHE A 40 2.14 -10.94 1.33
N ILE A 41 3.22 -10.36 0.79
CA ILE A 41 3.54 -8.93 0.96
C ILE A 41 2.44 -8.05 0.36
N SER A 42 1.90 -8.42 -0.80
CA SER A 42 0.86 -7.63 -1.47
C SER A 42 -0.47 -7.66 -0.70
N ILE A 43 -0.91 -8.84 -0.23
CA ILE A 43 -2.10 -8.95 0.61
C ILE A 43 -1.93 -8.13 1.89
N LEU A 44 -0.76 -8.20 2.54
CA LEU A 44 -0.52 -7.43 3.75
C LEU A 44 -0.57 -5.92 3.49
N CYS A 45 0.08 -5.42 2.42
CA CYS A 45 0.06 -3.99 2.10
C CYS A 45 -1.35 -3.49 1.80
N ILE A 46 -2.12 -4.23 0.98
CA ILE A 46 -3.50 -3.87 0.64
C ILE A 46 -4.41 -3.99 1.87
N GLY A 47 -4.30 -5.08 2.63
CA GLY A 47 -5.15 -5.34 3.80
C GLY A 47 -4.95 -4.30 4.90
N VAL A 48 -3.69 -4.02 5.26
CA VAL A 48 -3.38 -3.02 6.30
C VAL A 48 -3.80 -1.62 5.85
N SER A 49 -3.56 -1.24 4.59
CA SER A 49 -3.99 0.07 4.08
C SER A 49 -5.51 0.20 3.97
N ALA A 50 -6.22 -0.86 3.60
CA ALA A 50 -7.68 -0.89 3.57
C ALA A 50 -8.30 -0.73 4.97
N ILE A 51 -7.79 -1.47 5.97
CA ILE A 51 -8.23 -1.34 7.37
C ILE A 51 -7.94 0.07 7.87
N THR A 52 -6.76 0.62 7.58
CA THR A 52 -6.39 1.98 7.99
C THR A 52 -7.32 3.03 7.38
N LEU A 53 -7.67 2.88 6.10
CA LEU A 53 -8.59 3.78 5.41
C LEU A 53 -10.01 3.68 5.98
N PHE A 54 -10.48 2.46 6.25
CA PHE A 54 -11.79 2.21 6.85
C PHE A 54 -11.89 2.85 8.25
N MET A 55 -10.86 2.66 9.08
CA MET A 55 -10.79 3.31 10.39
C MET A 55 -10.72 4.83 10.29
N SER A 56 -10.03 5.38 9.28
CA SER A 56 -10.04 6.83 9.05
C SER A 56 -11.45 7.35 8.70
N GLY A 57 -12.27 6.56 8.01
CA GLY A 57 -13.66 6.89 7.72
C GLY A 57 -14.50 7.05 8.99
N PHE A 58 -14.39 6.11 9.93
CA PHE A 58 -15.07 6.20 11.22
C PHE A 58 -14.67 7.45 12.02
N ILE A 59 -13.38 7.81 11.99
CA ILE A 59 -12.89 9.03 12.66
C ILE A 59 -13.51 10.27 12.00
N VAL A 60 -13.54 10.33 10.67
CA VAL A 60 -14.16 11.44 9.93
C VAL A 60 -15.62 11.62 10.32
N ASP A 61 -16.38 10.53 10.37
CA ASP A 61 -17.81 10.53 10.70
C ASP A 61 -18.05 10.97 12.15
N GLU A 62 -17.30 10.42 13.11
CA GLU A 62 -17.46 10.74 14.54
C GLU A 62 -17.16 12.21 14.84
N TYR A 63 -16.09 12.76 14.24
CA TYR A 63 -15.70 14.15 14.44
C TYR A 63 -16.39 15.13 13.47
N ASN A 64 -17.31 14.65 12.62
CA ASN A 64 -18.00 15.41 11.58
C ASN A 64 -17.02 16.25 10.72
N LEU A 65 -15.86 15.65 10.41
CA LEU A 65 -14.79 16.25 9.62
C LEU A 65 -15.04 16.01 8.12
N GLY A 66 -14.34 16.76 7.27
CA GLY A 66 -14.20 16.39 5.87
C GLY A 66 -13.24 15.20 5.73
N GLY A 67 -13.55 14.26 4.83
CA GLY A 67 -12.67 13.13 4.52
C GLY A 67 -11.29 13.55 3.98
N ASP A 68 -10.31 12.62 4.03
CA ASP A 68 -8.95 12.86 3.54
C ASP A 68 -8.71 12.25 2.15
N PRO A 69 -8.84 13.03 1.05
CA PRO A 69 -8.64 12.52 -0.30
C PRO A 69 -7.20 12.09 -0.56
N GLU A 70 -6.21 12.66 0.13
CA GLU A 70 -4.80 12.30 -0.02
C GLU A 70 -4.57 10.82 0.36
N SER A 71 -5.06 10.39 1.52
CA SER A 71 -4.96 9.00 1.98
C SER A 71 -5.70 8.03 1.04
N PHE A 72 -6.84 8.44 0.47
CA PHE A 72 -7.56 7.65 -0.52
C PHE A 72 -6.74 7.44 -1.80
N TYR A 73 -6.13 8.49 -2.35
CA TYR A 73 -5.28 8.35 -3.54
C TYR A 73 -4.04 7.49 -3.27
N MET A 74 -3.44 7.56 -2.08
CA MET A 74 -2.34 6.68 -1.69
C MET A 74 -2.76 5.22 -1.64
N PHE A 75 -3.96 4.92 -1.12
CA PHE A 75 -4.51 3.57 -1.12
C PHE A 75 -4.68 3.00 -2.55
N ILE A 76 -5.24 3.80 -3.46
CA ILE A 76 -5.33 3.41 -4.88
C ILE A 76 -3.94 3.18 -5.48
N GLY A 77 -2.96 4.02 -5.13
CA GLY A 77 -1.57 3.84 -5.53
C GLY A 77 -0.96 2.52 -5.02
N ILE A 78 -1.24 2.13 -3.78
CA ILE A 78 -0.79 0.86 -3.20
C ILE A 78 -1.36 -0.32 -3.99
N ILE A 79 -2.67 -0.32 -4.28
CA ILE A 79 -3.32 -1.36 -5.09
C ILE A 79 -2.64 -1.49 -6.45
N PHE A 80 -2.41 -0.36 -7.12
CA PHE A 80 -1.80 -0.33 -8.44
C PHE A 80 -0.36 -0.87 -8.43
N ILE A 81 0.46 -0.45 -7.46
CA ILE A 81 1.84 -0.93 -7.31
C ILE A 81 1.88 -2.43 -6.98
N SER A 82 1.00 -2.90 -6.10
CA SER A 82 0.88 -4.33 -5.80
C SER A 82 0.51 -5.13 -7.05
N GLY A 83 -0.42 -4.65 -7.89
CA GLY A 83 -0.74 -5.28 -9.18
C GLY A 83 0.42 -5.26 -10.18
N LEU A 84 1.19 -4.16 -10.23
CA LEU A 84 2.39 -4.07 -11.05
C LEU A 84 3.47 -5.06 -10.60
N ASN A 85 3.64 -5.27 -9.29
CA ASN A 85 4.59 -6.24 -8.74
C ASN A 85 4.33 -7.65 -9.30
N PHE A 86 3.07 -8.06 -9.36
CA PHE A 86 2.66 -9.31 -9.99
C PHE A 86 2.98 -9.35 -11.48
N THR A 87 2.61 -8.29 -12.20
CA THR A 87 2.83 -8.21 -13.64
C THR A 87 4.32 -8.32 -13.98
N ILE A 88 5.18 -7.64 -13.22
CA ILE A 88 6.64 -7.67 -13.41
C ILE A 88 7.20 -9.06 -13.07
N TYR A 89 6.75 -9.66 -11.98
CA TYR A 89 7.20 -10.99 -11.55
C TYR A 89 6.87 -12.05 -12.63
N TYR A 90 5.62 -12.11 -13.11
CA TYR A 90 5.24 -13.07 -14.15
C TYR A 90 5.90 -12.83 -15.51
N ARG A 91 6.24 -11.57 -15.86
CA ARG A 91 6.98 -11.30 -17.10
C ARG A 91 8.45 -11.69 -17.05
N ARG A 92 9.01 -11.91 -15.85
CA ARG A 92 10.40 -12.33 -15.64
C ARG A 92 10.59 -13.84 -15.54
N LYS A 93 9.53 -14.55 -15.17
CA LYS A 93 9.47 -16.01 -15.18
C LYS A 93 9.41 -16.52 -16.62
#